data_AF-A0AAE2BH01-F1
#
_entry.id   AF-A0AAE2BH01-F1
#
_cell.length_a   1.000
_cell.length_b   1.000
_cell.length_c   1.000
_cell.angle_alpha   90.00
_cell.angle_beta   90.00
_cell.angle_gamma   90.00
#
_symmetry.space_group_name_H-M   'P 1'
#
loop_
_entity.id
_entity.type
_entity.pdbx_description
1 polymer ?
#
loop_
_entity_poly.entity_id
_entity_poly.type
_entity_poly.pdbx_seq_one_letter_code
_entity_poly.pdbx_strand_id
1 'polypeptide(L)'
;MDCSICSAMPYILRPPRNTICGACYEGARTIITLTNKLENEKSTSDKPTTNNPASKGFANALKWVKEMKEMEEELNEKIIYLSGFAAAFRDHIHTDIQVKPGNNQPSIPAHRALLVR
;
A
#
# COMPACT_ATOMS: atom_id res chain seq x y z
N MET A 1 -21.66 -26.84 -18.24
CA MET A 1 -20.39 -26.09 -18.26
C MET A 1 -19.82 -26.08 -16.85
N ASP A 2 -18.83 -26.93 -16.57
CA ASP A 2 -18.21 -27.06 -15.25
C ASP A 2 -17.17 -25.96 -14.97
N CYS A 3 -17.57 -24.69 -15.07
CA CYS A 3 -16.70 -23.59 -14.72
C CYS A 3 -16.71 -23.35 -13.20
N SER A 4 -15.52 -23.26 -12.60
CA SER A 4 -15.36 -22.89 -11.19
C SER A 4 -15.92 -21.49 -10.88
N ILE A 5 -15.91 -20.58 -11.86
CA ILE A 5 -16.40 -19.19 -11.71
C ILE A 5 -17.89 -19.04 -11.99
N CYS A 6 -18.43 -19.67 -13.05
CA CYS A 6 -19.82 -19.45 -13.47
C CYS A 6 -20.89 -20.13 -12.60
N SER A 7 -20.52 -20.86 -11.56
CA SER A 7 -21.50 -21.65 -10.82
C SER A 7 -21.94 -20.98 -9.55
N ALA A 8 -23.24 -21.09 -9.31
CA ALA A 8 -23.91 -20.57 -8.14
C ALA A 8 -23.65 -21.38 -6.85
N MET A 9 -22.91 -22.49 -6.92
CA MET A 9 -22.68 -23.32 -5.73
C MET A 9 -21.49 -22.77 -4.92
N PRO A 10 -21.65 -22.57 -3.60
CA PRO A 10 -20.60 -22.00 -2.74
C PRO A 10 -19.29 -22.78 -2.87
N TYR A 11 -18.16 -22.06 -2.88
CA TYR A 11 -16.81 -22.62 -3.04
C TYR A 11 -16.51 -23.74 -2.04
N ILE A 12 -17.03 -23.62 -0.81
CA ILE A 12 -16.91 -24.58 0.29
C ILE A 12 -17.56 -25.95 0.06
N LEU A 13 -18.48 -26.09 -0.88
CA LEU A 13 -19.18 -27.35 -1.17
C LEU A 13 -18.73 -28.00 -2.48
N ARG A 14 -17.69 -27.47 -3.11
CA ARG A 14 -17.26 -27.90 -4.43
C ARG A 14 -15.97 -28.71 -4.39
N PRO A 15 -15.89 -29.81 -5.16
CA PRO A 15 -14.62 -30.44 -5.45
C PRO A 15 -13.64 -29.41 -6.05
N PRO A 16 -12.33 -29.47 -5.73
CA PRO A 16 -11.34 -28.60 -6.34
C PRO A 16 -11.40 -28.74 -7.86
N ARG A 17 -11.81 -27.68 -8.55
CA ARG A 17 -11.85 -27.62 -10.03
C ARG A 17 -11.09 -26.39 -10.49
N ASN A 18 -10.08 -26.60 -11.32
CA ASN A 18 -9.26 -25.55 -11.92
C ASN A 18 -9.73 -25.17 -13.35
N THR A 19 -10.79 -25.80 -13.85
CA THR A 19 -11.29 -25.55 -15.21
C THR A 19 -12.22 -24.34 -15.22
N ILE A 20 -11.97 -23.42 -16.16
CA ILE A 20 -12.85 -22.28 -16.46
C ILE A 20 -13.44 -22.42 -17.85
N CYS A 21 -14.65 -21.86 -18.07
CA CYS A 21 -15.24 -21.87 -19.40
C CYS A 21 -14.56 -20.83 -20.31
N GLY A 22 -14.76 -20.96 -21.63
CA GLY A 22 -14.22 -20.02 -22.61
C GLY A 22 -14.62 -18.57 -22.35
N ALA A 23 -15.85 -18.31 -21.88
CA ALA A 23 -16.29 -16.95 -21.55
C ALA A 23 -15.51 -16.34 -20.38
N CYS A 24 -15.24 -17.11 -19.32
CA CYS A 24 -14.42 -16.64 -18.20
C CYS A 24 -12.95 -16.46 -18.60
N TYR A 25 -12.43 -17.34 -19.47
CA TYR A 25 -11.08 -17.20 -20.02
C TYR A 25 -10.93 -15.92 -20.85
N GLU A 26 -11.86 -15.65 -21.76
CA GLU A 26 -11.87 -14.43 -22.58
C GLU A 26 -12.10 -13.17 -21.74
N GLY A 27 -12.96 -13.24 -20.72
CA GLY A 27 -13.14 -12.17 -19.75
C GLY A 27 -11.83 -11.84 -19.03
N ALA A 28 -11.11 -12.85 -18.54
CA ALA A 28 -9.82 -12.66 -17.89
C ALA A 28 -8.78 -12.05 -18.85
N ARG A 29 -8.70 -12.53 -20.10
CA ARG A 29 -7.80 -11.96 -21.12
C ARG A 29 -8.10 -10.49 -21.42
N THR A 30 -9.39 -10.13 -21.48
CA THR A 30 -9.82 -8.75 -21.73
C THR A 30 -9.39 -7.83 -20.59
N ILE A 31 -9.58 -8.26 -19.33
CA ILE A 31 -9.15 -7.48 -18.15
C ILE A 31 -7.63 -7.30 -18.15
N ILE A 32 -6.86 -8.36 -18.38
CA ILE A 32 -5.39 -8.29 -18.44
C ILE A 32 -4.93 -7.31 -19.52
N THR A 33 -5.54 -7.37 -20.71
CA THR A 33 -5.19 -6.48 -21.81
C THR A 33 -5.51 -5.02 -21.49
N LEU A 34 -6.64 -4.75 -20.84
CA LEU A 34 -7.02 -3.40 -20.40
C LEU A 34 -6.04 -2.86 -19.35
N THR A 35 -5.66 -3.66 -18.35
CA THR A 35 -4.69 -3.26 -17.32
C THR A 35 -3.34 -2.94 -17.95
N ASN A 36 -2.80 -3.80 -18.81
CA ASN A 36 -1.53 -3.57 -19.49
C ASN A 36 -1.56 -2.31 -20.37
N LYS A 37 -2.70 -2.02 -21.02
CA LYS A 37 -2.84 -0.81 -21.83
C LYS A 37 -2.77 0.45 -20.95
N LEU A 38 -3.45 0.44 -19.82
CA LEU A 38 -3.46 1.57 -18.88
C LEU A 38 -2.09 1.81 -18.23
N GLU A 39 -1.30 0.76 -17.99
CA GLU A 39 0.08 0.90 -17.49
C GLU A 39 1.01 1.57 -18.53
N ASN A 40 0.78 1.33 -19.83
CA ASN A 40 1.60 1.87 -20.92
C ASN A 40 1.24 3.31 -21.34
N GLU A 41 0.01 3.78 -21.07
CA GLU A 41 -0.44 5.15 -21.41
C GLU A 41 0.18 6.26 -20.51
N LYS A 42 1.16 5.91 -19.68
CA LYS A 42 1.86 6.77 -18.69
C LYS A 42 2.66 7.95 -19.29
N SER A 43 2.62 8.21 -20.61
CA SER A 43 3.64 9.04 -21.29
C SER A 43 3.13 10.20 -22.16
N THR A 44 1.84 10.41 -22.38
CA THR A 44 1.39 11.50 -23.27
C THR A 44 0.11 12.15 -22.79
N SER A 45 0.17 13.47 -22.62
CA SER A 45 -0.97 14.33 -22.38
C SER A 45 -2.00 14.25 -23.52
N ASP A 46 -3.25 14.50 -23.14
CA ASP A 46 -4.31 15.07 -23.97
C ASP A 46 -4.61 14.43 -25.33
N LYS A 47 -5.36 13.31 -25.34
CA LYS A 47 -6.42 13.12 -26.35
C LYS A 47 -7.49 12.13 -25.91
N PRO A 48 -8.79 12.45 -26.09
CA PRO A 48 -9.86 11.59 -25.66
C PRO A 48 -10.08 10.52 -26.72
N THR A 49 -9.92 9.24 -26.39
CA THR A 49 -10.45 8.20 -27.28
C THR A 49 -11.05 7.05 -26.48
N THR A 50 -12.35 6.88 -26.72
CA THR A 50 -13.26 5.83 -26.20
C THR A 50 -13.99 6.19 -24.90
N ASN A 51 -15.15 6.83 -25.06
CA ASN A 51 -16.14 7.14 -24.02
C ASN A 51 -16.88 5.90 -23.49
N ASN A 52 -16.15 4.93 -22.93
CA ASN A 52 -16.80 3.84 -22.18
C ASN A 52 -16.82 4.20 -20.68
N PRO A 53 -18.00 4.39 -20.06
CA PRO A 53 -18.09 4.79 -18.64
C PRO A 53 -17.48 3.74 -17.70
N ALA A 54 -17.53 2.45 -18.08
CA ALA A 54 -16.95 1.36 -17.32
C ALA A 54 -15.40 1.37 -17.26
N SER A 55 -14.73 1.77 -18.36
CA SER A 55 -13.26 1.82 -18.39
C SER A 55 -12.69 2.99 -17.60
N LYS A 56 -13.44 4.11 -17.52
CA LYS A 56 -13.08 5.26 -16.66
C LYS A 56 -13.10 4.89 -15.18
N GLY A 57 -14.12 4.15 -14.73
CA GLY A 57 -14.21 3.70 -13.34
C GLY A 57 -13.03 2.79 -12.95
N PHE A 58 -12.71 1.82 -13.80
CA PHE A 58 -11.59 0.90 -13.57
C PHE A 58 -10.22 1.60 -13.59
N ALA A 59 -9.98 2.50 -14.55
CA ALA A 59 -8.73 3.25 -14.64
C ALA A 59 -8.53 4.16 -13.41
N ASN A 60 -9.58 4.83 -12.94
CA ASN A 60 -9.52 5.65 -11.74
C ASN A 60 -9.23 4.82 -10.50
N ALA A 61 -9.86 3.64 -10.35
CA ALA A 61 -9.58 2.73 -9.25
C ALA A 61 -8.13 2.23 -9.27
N LEU A 62 -7.60 1.86 -10.44
CA LEU A 62 -6.21 1.42 -10.59
C LEU A 62 -5.22 2.53 -10.24
N LYS A 63 -5.50 3.77 -10.66
CA LYS A 63 -4.70 4.94 -10.29
C LYS A 63 -4.69 5.14 -8.76
N TRP A 64 -5.85 5.09 -8.12
CA TRP A 64 -5.95 5.24 -6.66
C TRP A 64 -5.18 4.15 -5.90
N VAL A 65 -5.31 2.88 -6.32
CA VAL A 65 -4.55 1.76 -5.72
C VAL A 65 -3.04 2.00 -5.81
N LYS A 66 -2.58 2.54 -6.94
CA LYS A 66 -1.17 2.84 -7.14
C LYS A 66 -0.69 3.99 -6.26
N GLU A 67 -1.44 5.09 -6.20
CA GLU A 67 -1.13 6.23 -5.32
C GLU A 67 -1.08 5.78 -3.84
N MET A 68 -1.97 4.86 -3.44
CA MET A 68 -1.94 4.28 -2.10
C MET A 68 -0.71 3.43 -1.84
N LYS A 69 -0.25 2.64 -2.81
CA LYS A 69 0.98 1.86 -2.71
C LYS A 69 2.21 2.78 -2.55
N GLU A 70 2.30 3.84 -3.33
CA GLU A 70 3.39 4.83 -3.24
C GLU A 70 3.39 5.52 -1.85
N MET A 71 2.21 5.87 -1.33
CA MET A 71 2.06 6.44 0.01
C MET A 71 2.43 5.45 1.12
N GLU A 72 2.07 4.17 0.98
CA GLU A 72 2.44 3.11 1.91
C GLU A 72 3.96 2.92 1.96
N GLU A 73 4.63 2.90 0.80
CA GLU A 73 6.09 2.80 0.70
C GLU A 73 6.78 3.98 1.39
N GLU A 74 6.33 5.23 1.15
CA GLU A 74 6.87 6.43 1.80
C GLU A 74 6.68 6.39 3.33
N LEU A 75 5.50 5.96 3.80
CA LEU A 75 5.22 5.86 5.23
C LEU A 75 6.09 4.77 5.87
N ASN A 76 6.30 3.65 5.18
CA ASN A 76 7.16 2.57 5.66
C ASN A 76 8.61 3.03 5.79
N GLU A 77 9.14 3.80 4.83
CA GLU A 77 10.49 4.40 4.94
C GLU A 77 10.59 5.31 6.16
N LYS A 78 9.59 6.17 6.40
CA LYS A 78 9.53 7.03 7.60
C LYS A 78 9.48 6.23 8.89
N ILE A 79 8.72 5.14 8.94
CA ILE A 79 8.66 4.25 10.10
C ILE A 79 10.01 3.60 10.35
N ILE A 80 10.67 3.08 9.31
CA ILE A 80 12.01 2.48 9.44
C ILE A 80 13.00 3.50 9.99
N TYR A 81 13.02 4.72 9.44
CA TYR A 81 13.86 5.80 9.93
C TYR A 81 13.61 6.12 11.41
N LEU A 82 12.34 6.30 11.81
CA LEU A 82 11.97 6.60 13.20
C LEU A 82 12.23 5.43 14.15
N SER A 83 12.08 4.19 13.67
CA SER A 83 12.31 2.98 14.47
C SER A 83 13.77 2.87 14.93
N GLY A 84 14.73 3.38 14.15
CA GLY A 84 16.14 3.46 14.55
C GLY A 84 16.37 4.28 15.82
N PHE A 85 15.56 5.32 16.05
CA PHE A 85 15.64 6.13 17.27
C PHE A 85 14.93 5.51 18.46
N ALA A 86 13.94 4.64 18.23
CA ALA A 86 13.17 4.03 19.31
C ALA A 86 14.08 3.23 20.27
N ALA A 87 15.05 2.48 19.75
CA ALA A 87 16.04 1.79 20.56
C ALA A 87 16.95 2.78 21.30
N ALA A 88 17.46 3.80 20.60
CA ALA A 88 18.32 4.83 21.20
C ALA A 88 17.64 5.58 22.36
N PHE A 89 16.35 5.89 22.25
CA PHE A 89 15.61 6.55 23.33
C PHE A 89 15.30 5.62 24.51
N ARG A 90 14.90 4.36 24.26
CA ARG A 90 14.67 3.40 25.35
C ARG A 90 15.92 3.09 26.15
N ASP A 91 17.05 2.97 25.45
CA ASP A 91 18.32 2.55 26.04
C ASP A 91 19.17 3.76 26.49
N HIS A 92 18.62 4.98 26.42
CA HIS A 92 19.29 6.25 26.75
C HIS A 92 20.65 6.44 26.03
N ILE A 93 20.74 5.98 24.78
CA ILE A 93 21.96 6.08 23.97
C ILE A 93 22.07 7.52 23.43
N HIS A 94 23.28 8.06 23.46
CA HIS A 94 23.62 9.42 22.98
C HIS A 94 22.97 10.59 23.76
N THR A 95 22.53 10.39 25.00
CA THR A 95 22.10 11.52 25.84
C THR A 95 23.29 12.41 26.17
N ASP A 96 23.20 13.69 25.86
CA ASP A 96 24.26 14.70 25.98
C ASP A 96 24.06 15.64 27.19
N ILE A 97 22.94 15.51 27.91
CA ILE A 97 22.65 16.27 29.12
C ILE A 97 21.97 15.40 30.18
N GLN A 98 22.18 15.76 31.44
CA GLN A 98 21.38 15.28 32.56
C GLN A 98 20.55 16.42 33.13
N VAL A 99 19.22 16.26 33.13
CA VAL A 99 18.28 17.22 33.70
C VAL A 99 18.02 16.87 35.15
N LYS A 100 18.32 17.78 36.07
CA LYS A 100 18.12 17.58 37.51
C LYS A 100 16.83 18.28 37.97
N PRO A 101 15.79 17.55 38.41
CA PRO A 101 14.59 18.17 38.94
C PRO A 101 14.86 18.79 40.32
N GLY A 102 14.23 19.94 40.62
CA GLY A 102 14.51 20.75 41.83
C GLY A 102 14.19 20.09 43.17
N ASN A 103 13.47 18.96 43.18
CA ASN A 103 12.98 18.29 44.39
C ASN A 103 13.92 17.18 44.90
N ASN A 104 15.24 17.30 44.69
CA ASN A 104 16.23 16.24 44.96
C ASN A 104 15.92 14.89 44.28
N GLN A 105 15.19 14.92 43.16
CA GLN A 105 14.92 13.72 42.36
C GLN A 105 16.16 13.31 41.55
N PRO A 106 16.26 12.02 41.15
CA PRO A 106 17.36 11.54 40.34
C PRO A 106 17.44 12.29 39.01
N SER A 107 18.67 12.51 38.54
CA SER A 107 18.93 13.15 37.26
C SER A 107 18.38 12.32 36.10
N ILE A 108 17.72 12.98 35.16
CA ILE A 108 17.10 12.36 33.98
C ILE A 108 18.03 12.57 32.78
N PRO A 109 18.58 11.51 32.17
CA PRO A 109 19.37 11.64 30.96
C PRO A 109 18.46 12.04 29.79
N ALA A 110 18.86 13.06 29.04
CA ALA A 110 18.06 13.62 27.94
C ALA A 110 18.96 14.04 26.76
N HIS A 111 18.32 14.29 25.62
CA HIS A 111 18.97 14.88 24.44
C HIS A 111 18.68 16.39 24.39
N ARG A 112 19.72 17.22 24.37
CA ARG A 112 19.62 18.69 24.32
C ARG A 112 18.79 19.17 23.14
N ALA A 113 18.89 18.48 22.01
CA ALA A 113 18.11 18.75 20.80
C ALA A 113 16.58 18.68 21.03
N LEU A 114 16.10 17.92 22.02
CA LEU A 114 14.69 17.83 22.35
C LEU A 114 14.23 18.89 23.35
N LEU A 115 15.15 19.46 24.14
CA LEU A 115 14.84 20.45 25.18
C LEU A 115 14.86 21.89 24.67
N VAL A 116 15.56 22.16 23.57
CA VAL A 116 15.60 23.48 22.94
C VAL A 116 14.50 23.53 21.88
N ARG A 117 13.26 23.77 22.31
CA ARG A 117 12.15 24.13 21.44
C ARG A 117 11.42 25.34 21.98
#